data_AF-A0A7X8M9L9-F1
#
_entry.id   AF-A0A7X8M9L9-F1
#
_cell.length_a   1.000
_cell.length_b   1.000
_cell.length_c   1.000
_cell.angle_alpha   90.00
_cell.angle_beta   90.00
_cell.angle_gamma   90.00
#
_symmetry.space_group_name_H-M   'P 1'
#
loop_
_entity.id
_entity.type
_entity.pdbx_description
1 polymer ?
#
loop_
_entity_poly.entity_id
_entity_poly.type
_entity_poly.pdbx_seq_one_letter_code
_entity_poly.pdbx_strand_id
1 'polypeptide(L)'
;TTILISENTYSHVRDTARVRELDLVRLVGRRHPIRIYELRGMAPLPDIEQDLLIDVFAQGLNAYRRRCWADALYSFRRILRYFPTDGPSRIYTQRCLDQLEHPAPDDWNGVYDMEHK
;
A
#
# COMPACT_ATOMS: atom_id res chain seq x y z
N THR A 1 6.79 14.80 1.56
CA THR A 1 5.70 15.13 2.50
C THR A 1 4.72 13.99 2.49
N THR A 2 4.49 13.33 3.63
CA THR A 2 3.56 12.20 3.72
C THR A 2 2.27 12.69 4.39
N ILE A 3 1.27 13.03 3.57
CA ILE A 3 -0.06 13.38 4.08
C ILE A 3 -0.94 12.14 3.93
N LEU A 4 -1.38 11.60 5.06
CA LEU A 4 -2.34 10.51 5.10
C LEU A 4 -3.75 11.07 5.15
N ILE A 5 -4.63 10.53 4.32
CA ILE A 5 -6.05 10.88 4.29
C ILE A 5 -6.90 9.63 4.50
N SER A 6 -8.02 9.81 5.19
CA SER A 6 -9.02 8.76 5.38
C SER A 6 -9.79 8.50 4.09
N GLU A 7 -10.44 7.33 4.00
CA GLU A 7 -11.41 7.05 2.93
C GLU A 7 -12.51 8.11 2.81
N ASN A 8 -12.98 8.65 3.94
CA ASN A 8 -13.96 9.73 3.94
C ASN A 8 -13.40 10.98 3.24
N THR A 9 -12.20 11.42 3.64
CA THR A 9 -11.53 12.57 3.01
C THR A 9 -11.28 12.32 1.52
N TYR A 10 -10.79 11.13 1.17
CA TYR A 10 -10.58 10.74 -0.23
C TYR A 10 -11.86 10.84 -1.06
N SER A 11 -13.00 10.39 -0.53
CA SER A 11 -14.28 10.45 -1.25
C SER A 11 -14.68 11.86 -1.69
N HIS A 12 -14.27 12.89 -0.94
CA HIS A 12 -14.54 14.29 -1.26
C HIS A 12 -13.57 14.90 -2.29
N VAL A 13 -12.41 14.28 -2.53
CA VAL A 13 -11.36 14.83 -3.39
C VAL A 13 -10.94 13.90 -4.53
N ARG A 14 -11.59 12.73 -4.67
CA ARG A 14 -11.17 11.64 -5.58
C ARG A 14 -11.02 12.05 -7.05
N ASP A 15 -11.76 13.06 -7.50
CA ASP A 15 -11.74 13.51 -8.89
C ASP A 15 -10.51 14.39 -9.19
N THR A 16 -9.95 15.03 -8.16
CA THR A 16 -8.82 15.96 -8.29
C THR A 16 -7.53 15.44 -7.68
N ALA A 17 -7.62 14.67 -6.60
CA ALA A 17 -6.46 14.17 -5.88
C ALA A 17 -5.83 12.97 -6.59
N ARG A 18 -4.51 12.89 -6.53
CA ARG A 18 -3.73 11.70 -6.85
C ARG A 18 -3.33 11.06 -5.53
N VAL A 19 -3.78 9.84 -5.33
CA VAL A 19 -3.59 9.11 -4.08
C VAL A 19 -3.16 7.69 -4.36
N ARG A 20 -2.40 7.10 -3.43
CA ARG A 20 -2.19 5.66 -3.38
C ARG A 20 -2.86 5.10 -2.13
N GLU A 21 -3.58 3.99 -2.28
CA GLU A 21 -4.05 3.23 -1.13
C GLU A 21 -2.84 2.57 -0.46
N LEU A 22 -2.67 2.77 0.85
CA LEU A 22 -1.53 2.22 1.59
C LEU A 22 -1.89 0.98 2.38
N ASP A 23 -3.03 0.99 3.07
CA ASP A 23 -3.38 -0.09 3.99
C ASP A 23 -4.88 -0.13 4.27
N LEU A 24 -5.32 -1.25 4.86
CA LEU A 24 -6.65 -1.49 5.36
C LEU A 24 -6.57 -1.71 6.87
N VAL A 25 -6.89 -0.67 7.65
CA VAL A 25 -6.70 -0.68 9.11
C VAL A 25 -8.03 -0.92 9.82
N ARG A 26 -8.02 -1.76 10.85
CA ARG A 26 -9.16 -1.94 11.76
C ARG A 26 -8.93 -1.14 13.04
N LEU A 27 -9.77 -0.13 13.29
CA LEU A 27 -9.74 0.62 14.54
C LEU A 27 -10.41 -0.17 15.66
N VAL A 28 -9.84 -0.10 16.87
CA VAL A 28 -10.43 -0.68 18.09
C VAL A 28 -11.87 -0.19 18.24
N GLY A 29 -12.82 -1.12 18.38
CA GLY A 29 -14.25 -0.82 18.52
C GLY A 29 -15.04 -0.64 17.22
N ARG A 30 -14.42 -0.71 16.03
CA ARG A 30 -15.13 -0.68 14.75
C ARG A 30 -15.18 -2.06 14.08
N ARG A 31 -16.36 -2.45 13.59
CA ARG A 31 -16.56 -3.71 12.86
C ARG A 31 -15.95 -3.71 11.46
N HIS A 32 -15.99 -2.58 10.76
CA HIS A 32 -15.53 -2.47 9.38
C HIS A 32 -14.14 -1.84 9.32
N PRO A 33 -13.21 -2.43 8.54
CA PRO A 33 -11.91 -1.82 8.33
C PRO A 33 -12.05 -0.55 7.46
N ILE A 34 -11.09 0.37 7.62
CA ILE A 34 -11.05 1.65 6.91
C ILE A 34 -9.80 1.67 6.05
N ARG A 35 -9.95 2.13 4.81
CA ARG A 35 -8.80 2.34 3.92
C ARG A 35 -8.05 3.61 4.27
N ILE A 36 -6.72 3.53 4.27
CA ILE A 36 -5.82 4.65 4.44
C ILE A 36 -5.16 4.95 3.09
N TYR A 37 -5.15 6.22 2.71
CA TYR A 37 -4.55 6.69 1.48
C TYR A 37 -3.42 7.68 1.78
N GLU A 38 -2.42 7.72 0.92
CA GLU A 38 -1.45 8.80 0.87
C GLU A 38 -1.79 9.76 -0.26
N LEU A 39 -1.87 11.05 0.06
CA LEU A 39 -2.01 12.11 -0.93
C LEU A 39 -0.66 12.41 -1.60
N ARG A 40 -0.59 12.19 -2.91
CA ARG A 40 0.60 12.41 -3.75
C ARG A 40 0.57 13.76 -4.46
N GLY A 41 -0.61 14.30 -4.72
CA GLY A 41 -0.76 15.62 -5.33
C GLY A 41 -2.21 15.96 -5.62
N MET A 42 -2.46 17.24 -5.89
CA MET A 42 -3.75 17.75 -6.40
C MET A 42 -3.71 18.04 -7.91
N ALA A 43 -2.51 18.01 -8.49
CA ALA A 43 -2.28 18.11 -9.93
C ALA A 43 -1.95 16.72 -10.49
N PRO A 44 -2.01 16.53 -11.83
CA PRO A 44 -1.46 15.35 -12.46
C PRO A 44 -0.01 15.10 -12.02
N LEU A 45 0.31 13.85 -11.73
CA LEU A 45 1.68 13.42 -11.45
C LEU A 45 2.46 13.27 -12.76
N PRO A 46 3.79 13.35 -12.73
CA PRO A 46 4.62 12.86 -13.83
C PRO A 46 4.25 11.41 -14.18
N ASP A 47 4.26 11.06 -15.46
CA ASP A 47 3.81 9.73 -15.95
C ASP A 47 4.50 8.57 -15.21
N ILE A 48 5.79 8.70 -14.93
CA ILE A 48 6.56 7.67 -14.20
C ILE A 48 6.11 7.52 -12.74
N GLU A 49 5.69 8.60 -12.09
CA GLU A 49 5.14 8.55 -10.74
C GLU A 49 3.72 7.97 -10.75
N GLN A 50 2.91 8.34 -11.74
CA GLN A 50 1.58 7.77 -11.92
C GLN A 50 1.65 6.25 -12.13
N ASP A 51 2.46 5.78 -13.10
CA ASP A 51 2.63 4.35 -13.37
C ASP A 51 3.18 3.62 -12.14
N LEU A 52 4.29 4.06 -11.56
CA LEU A 52 4.97 3.28 -10.54
C LEU A 52 4.36 3.45 -9.14
N LEU A 53 4.12 4.68 -8.69
CA LEU A 53 3.72 4.94 -7.29
C LEU A 53 2.23 4.79 -7.05
N ILE A 54 1.40 4.86 -8.10
CA ILE A 54 -0.05 4.64 -8.01
C ILE A 54 -0.40 3.27 -8.56
N ASP A 55 -0.15 3.03 -9.85
CA ASP A 55 -0.74 1.89 -10.55
C ASP A 55 -0.02 0.56 -10.24
N VAL A 56 1.31 0.53 -10.34
CA VAL A 56 2.12 -0.65 -9.95
C VAL A 56 2.06 -0.88 -8.44
N PHE A 57 1.98 0.17 -7.64
CA PHE A 57 1.81 0.03 -6.19
C PHE A 57 0.47 -0.66 -5.87
N ALA A 58 -0.63 -0.24 -6.49
CA ALA A 58 -1.93 -0.86 -6.32
C ALA A 58 -1.95 -2.34 -6.78
N GLN A 59 -1.22 -2.67 -7.86
CA GLN A 59 -1.03 -4.06 -8.30
C GLN A 59 -0.30 -4.88 -7.23
N GLY A 60 0.80 -4.37 -6.69
CA GLY A 60 1.56 -5.00 -5.62
C GLY A 60 0.72 -5.22 -4.36
N LEU A 61 -0.07 -4.22 -3.95
CA LEU A 61 -0.97 -4.31 -2.81
C LEU A 61 -2.07 -5.37 -3.00
N ASN A 62 -2.65 -5.45 -4.21
CA ASN A 62 -3.65 -6.46 -4.55
C ASN A 62 -3.05 -7.89 -4.59
N ALA A 63 -1.83 -8.05 -5.08
CA ALA A 63 -1.11 -9.32 -5.02
C ALA A 63 -0.80 -9.71 -3.56
N TYR A 64 -0.35 -8.76 -2.75
CA TYR A 64 -0.06 -8.97 -1.32
C TYR A 64 -1.30 -9.46 -0.56
N ARG A 65 -2.46 -8.82 -0.77
CA ARG A 65 -3.73 -9.22 -0.15
C ARG A 65 -4.21 -10.61 -0.56
N ARG A 66 -3.85 -11.06 -1.77
CA ARG A 66 -4.14 -12.40 -2.28
C ARG A 66 -3.08 -13.43 -1.90
N ARG A 67 -2.08 -13.05 -1.08
CA ARG A 67 -0.94 -13.88 -0.69
C ARG A 67 -0.07 -14.33 -1.88
N CYS A 68 -0.14 -13.62 -3.01
CA CYS A 68 0.73 -13.82 -4.16
C CYS A 68 2.06 -13.09 -3.90
N TRP A 69 2.83 -13.56 -2.93
CA TRP A 69 4.00 -12.84 -2.39
C TRP A 69 5.07 -12.54 -3.43
N ALA A 70 5.34 -13.47 -4.34
CA ALA A 70 6.32 -13.28 -5.39
C ALA A 70 5.91 -12.15 -6.36
N ASP A 71 4.64 -12.09 -6.75
CA ASP A 71 4.10 -11.05 -7.66
C ASP A 71 4.06 -9.68 -6.97
N ALA A 72 3.69 -9.67 -5.69
CA ALA A 72 3.74 -8.48 -4.86
C ALA A 72 5.17 -7.94 -4.75
N LEU A 73 6.12 -8.82 -4.39
CA LEU A 73 7.54 -8.50 -4.28
C LEU A 73 8.11 -7.97 -5.60
N TYR A 74 7.74 -8.57 -6.74
CA TYR A 74 8.14 -8.09 -8.06
C TYR A 74 7.68 -6.65 -8.30
N SER A 75 6.41 -6.36 -7.99
CA SER A 75 5.82 -5.02 -8.15
C SER A 75 6.55 -3.98 -7.30
N PHE A 76 6.76 -4.25 -6.01
CA PHE A 76 7.43 -3.30 -5.11
C PHE A 76 8.92 -3.11 -5.46
N ARG A 77 9.64 -4.16 -5.87
CA ARG A 77 11.02 -4.03 -6.35
C ARG A 77 11.11 -3.21 -7.64
N ARG A 78 10.13 -3.33 -8.55
CA ARG A 78 10.05 -2.50 -9.75
C ARG A 78 9.94 -1.02 -9.40
N ILE A 79 9.13 -0.67 -8.40
CA ILE A 79 9.03 0.71 -7.89
C ILE A 79 10.36 1.17 -7.31
N LEU A 80 10.97 0.36 -6.42
CA LEU A 80 12.21 0.72 -5.73
C LEU A 80 13.42 0.88 -6.66
N ARG A 81 13.38 0.31 -7.87
CA ARG A 81 14.40 0.56 -8.90
C ARG A 81 14.47 2.03 -9.34
N TYR A 82 13.34 2.73 -9.32
CA TYR A 82 13.23 4.14 -9.74
C TYR A 82 13.06 5.09 -8.54
N PHE A 83 12.36 4.64 -7.51
CA PHE A 83 12.09 5.39 -6.29
C PHE A 83 12.68 4.63 -5.08
N PRO A 84 14.01 4.57 -4.95
CA PRO A 84 14.66 3.73 -3.95
C PRO A 84 14.32 4.13 -2.52
N THR A 85 13.89 5.37 -2.28
CA THR A 85 13.52 5.91 -0.96
C THR A 85 12.02 5.81 -0.65
N ASP A 86 11.23 5.16 -1.51
CA ASP A 86 9.79 5.01 -1.27
C ASP A 86 9.50 4.10 -0.06
N GLY A 87 9.08 4.71 1.04
CA GLY A 87 8.85 4.04 2.32
C GLY A 87 7.84 2.88 2.22
N PRO A 88 6.61 3.11 1.72
CA PRO A 88 5.63 2.04 1.58
C PRO A 88 6.11 0.85 0.74
N SER A 89 6.77 1.08 -0.40
CA SER A 89 7.30 -0.02 -1.21
C SER A 89 8.39 -0.82 -0.49
N ARG A 90 9.23 -0.17 0.34
CA ARG A 90 10.21 -0.87 1.20
C ARG A 90 9.52 -1.74 2.26
N ILE A 91 8.51 -1.20 2.93
CA ILE A 91 7.75 -1.93 3.95
C ILE A 91 7.12 -3.20 3.35
N TYR A 92 6.41 -3.05 2.22
CA TYR A 92 5.77 -4.20 1.60
C TYR A 92 6.78 -5.18 0.98
N THR A 93 7.94 -4.72 0.49
CA THR A 93 9.03 -5.61 0.08
C THR A 93 9.47 -6.49 1.24
N GLN A 94 9.70 -5.90 2.42
CA GLN A 94 10.09 -6.67 3.61
C GLN A 94 9.00 -7.67 4.00
N ARG A 95 7.75 -7.22 4.11
CA ARG A 95 6.61 -8.10 4.44
C ARG A 95 6.49 -9.28 3.47
N CYS A 96 6.70 -9.07 2.16
CA CYS A 96 6.67 -10.16 1.19
C CYS A 96 7.82 -11.16 1.40
N LEU A 97 9.02 -10.68 1.73
CA LEU A 97 10.17 -11.54 2.02
C LEU A 97 9.93 -12.36 3.29
N ASP A 98 9.43 -11.72 4.35
CA ASP A 98 9.11 -12.39 5.61
C ASP A 98 8.11 -13.52 5.39
N GLN A 99 7.08 -13.30 4.56
CA GLN A 99 6.05 -14.29 4.25
C GLN A 99 6.53 -15.41 3.31
N LEU A 100 7.56 -15.15 2.49
CA LEU A 100 8.18 -16.19 1.66
C LEU A 100 9.09 -17.10 2.48
N GLU A 101 9.75 -16.56 3.50
CA GLU A 101 10.62 -17.30 4.42
C GLU A 101 9.81 -18.00 5.53
N HIS A 102 8.81 -17.30 6.06
CA HIS A 102 7.95 -17.72 7.18
C HIS A 102 6.48 -17.51 6.81
N PRO A 103 5.85 -18.43 6.04
CA PRO A 103 4.48 -18.27 5.58
C PRO A 103 3.49 -18.12 6.74
N ALA A 104 2.64 -17.09 6.68
CA ALA A 104 1.54 -16.94 7.63
C ALA A 104 0.55 -18.12 7.52
N PRO A 105 -0.20 -18.42 8.60
CA PRO A 105 -1.18 -19.49 8.58
C PRO A 105 -2.32 -19.24 7.58
N ASP A 106 -3.04 -20.30 7.24
CA ASP A 106 -4.08 -20.28 6.20
C ASP A 106 -5.23 -19.31 6.51
N ASP A 107 -5.45 -18.92 7.76
CA ASP A 107 -6.49 -18.00 8.21
C ASP A 107 -6.06 -16.51 8.24
N TRP A 108 -4.83 -16.19 7.80
CA TRP A 108 -4.31 -14.82 7.81
C TRP A 108 -5.16 -13.86 6.98
N ASN A 109 -5.77 -12.87 7.62
CA ASN A 109 -6.82 -12.03 7.03
C ASN A 109 -6.30 -10.81 6.25
N GLY A 110 -5.02 -10.75 5.89
CA GLY A 110 -4.45 -9.62 5.15
C GLY A 110 -4.02 -8.43 6.02
N VAL A 111 -4.25 -8.48 7.33
CA VAL A 111 -3.90 -7.41 8.26
C VAL A 111 -2.53 -7.70 8.87
N TYR A 112 -1.65 -6.71 8.81
CA TYR A 112 -0.40 -6.72 9.55
C TYR A 112 -0.64 -5.92 10.84
N ASP A 113 -0.71 -6.60 11.98
CA ASP A 113 -0.80 -5.91 13.26
C ASP A 113 0.48 -5.09 13.44
N MET A 114 0.34 -3.78 13.57
CA MET A 114 1.46 -2.94 13.98
C MET A 114 1.80 -3.31 15.42
N GLU A 115 2.82 -4.15 15.60
CA GLU A 115 3.49 -4.25 16.89
C GLU A 115 4.10 -2.86 17.17
N HIS A 116 3.49 -2.15 18.12
CA HIS A 116 4.07 -0.93 18.66
C HIS A 116 5.49 -1.23 19.13
N LYS A 117 6.46 -0.46 18.65
CA LYS A 117 7.66 -0.16 19.43
C LYS A 117 7.47 1.16 20.15
#